data_AF-A0A4E0PZV6-F1
#
_entry.id   AF-A0A4E0PZV6-F1
#
_cell.length_a   1.000
_cell.length_b   1.000
_cell.length_c   1.000
_cell.angle_alpha   90.00
_cell.angle_beta   90.00
_cell.angle_gamma   90.00
#
_symmetry.space_group_name_H-M   'P 1'
#
loop_
_entity.id
_entity.type
_entity.pdbx_description
1 polymer ?
#
loop_
_entity_poly.entity_id
_entity_poly.type
_entity_poly.pdbx_seq_one_letter_code
_entity_poly.pdbx_strand_id
1 'polypeptide(L)'
;MDAKNIVDQKIFWLLFMAAEFSMIAAVPYAVSISGDAIYDFGVSLPMILATQFAQGTGLLIVSILTGIFLGKKIGLGTPVLESLFEGRGLPASFHSTVKLSVILGVFAGTLIFVTDRFVFSIFVEPLTVFLASPLLWQRFLYSFYAGIVEEIILRFFLVTLLIWISWKIKRTSENLPTNTGVWLSVLITSLLYSIGYISSLSASEYPDLMLTLGITVLSLITGSIFGWLYWKKGLEASIIANLTASLTMLVVLGSL
;
A
#
# COMPACT_ATOMS: atom_id res chain seq x y z
N MET A 1 -22.42 13.90 -22.21
CA MET A 1 -21.57 13.05 -21.36
C MET A 1 -21.51 13.72 -20.00
N ASP A 2 -21.93 13.05 -18.93
CA ASP A 2 -22.06 13.65 -17.60
C ASP A 2 -20.69 14.11 -17.07
N ALA A 3 -20.57 15.34 -16.55
CA ALA A 3 -19.29 15.91 -16.09
C ALA A 3 -18.61 15.01 -15.03
N LYS A 4 -19.41 14.31 -14.23
CA LYS A 4 -18.97 13.34 -13.22
C LYS A 4 -18.25 12.12 -13.82
N ASN A 5 -18.71 11.63 -14.98
CA ASN A 5 -18.05 10.51 -15.67
C ASN A 5 -16.68 10.93 -16.24
N ILE A 6 -16.53 12.20 -16.61
CA ILE A 6 -15.25 12.74 -17.11
C ILE A 6 -14.22 12.81 -15.98
N VAL A 7 -14.62 13.26 -14.79
CA VAL A 7 -13.74 13.31 -13.61
C VAL A 7 -13.26 11.91 -13.24
N ASP A 8 -14.15 10.92 -13.23
CA ASP A 8 -13.81 9.52 -12.92
C ASP A 8 -12.81 8.93 -13.91
N GLN A 9 -13.00 9.22 -15.20
CA GLN A 9 -12.06 8.79 -16.23
C GLN A 9 -10.67 9.41 -16.02
N LYS A 10 -10.59 10.69 -15.66
CA LYS A 10 -9.32 11.36 -15.37
C LYS A 10 -8.62 10.78 -14.15
N ILE A 11 -9.38 10.51 -13.07
CA ILE A 11 -8.85 9.88 -11.86
C ILE A 11 -8.34 8.47 -12.18
N PHE A 12 -9.13 7.68 -12.92
CA PHE A 12 -8.74 6.35 -13.35
C PHE A 12 -7.40 6.37 -14.09
N TRP A 13 -7.28 7.17 -15.14
CA TRP A 13 -6.06 7.23 -15.95
C TRP A 13 -4.86 7.75 -15.16
N LEU A 14 -5.04 8.74 -14.29
CA LEU A 14 -3.95 9.25 -13.47
C LEU A 14 -3.43 8.18 -12.50
N LEU A 15 -4.33 7.53 -11.75
CA LEU A 15 -3.95 6.47 -10.81
C LEU A 15 -3.34 5.28 -11.55
N PHE A 16 -3.90 4.90 -12.70
CA PHE A 16 -3.40 3.81 -13.51
C PHE A 16 -1.98 4.08 -14.02
N MET A 17 -1.75 5.24 -14.66
CA MET A 17 -0.41 5.60 -15.15
C MET A 17 0.61 5.71 -14.02
N ALA A 18 0.23 6.29 -12.88
CA ALA A 18 1.12 6.40 -11.72
C ALA A 18 1.49 5.02 -11.14
N ALA A 19 0.51 4.11 -11.06
CA ALA A 19 0.72 2.75 -10.57
C ALA A 19 1.60 1.93 -11.53
N GLU A 20 1.33 1.97 -12.83
CA GLU A 20 2.12 1.31 -13.86
C GLU A 20 3.57 1.80 -13.88
N PHE A 21 3.77 3.12 -13.81
CA PHE A 21 5.12 3.69 -13.70
C PHE A 21 5.84 3.21 -12.44
N SER A 22 5.13 3.15 -11.32
CA SER A 22 5.69 2.69 -10.03
C SER A 22 6.02 1.20 -10.05
N MET A 23 5.23 0.36 -10.74
CA MET A 23 5.55 -1.05 -10.96
C MET A 23 6.84 -1.21 -11.75
N ILE A 24 7.01 -0.46 -12.84
CA ILE A 24 8.25 -0.49 -13.64
C ILE A 24 9.44 -0.03 -12.79
N ALA A 25 9.25 1.05 -12.01
CA ALA A 25 10.28 1.60 -11.14
C ALA A 25 10.75 0.61 -10.05
N ALA A 26 9.88 -0.31 -9.62
CA ALA A 26 10.21 -1.33 -8.62
C ALA A 26 10.97 -2.55 -9.18
N VAL A 27 11.02 -2.75 -10.50
CA VAL A 27 11.67 -3.92 -11.12
C VAL A 27 13.13 -4.08 -10.69
N PRO A 28 13.98 -3.04 -10.68
CA PRO A 28 15.37 -3.19 -10.25
C PRO A 28 15.52 -3.70 -8.82
N TYR A 29 14.66 -3.24 -7.90
CA TYR A 29 14.65 -3.70 -6.51
C TYR A 29 14.21 -5.17 -6.44
N ALA A 30 13.15 -5.54 -7.15
CA ALA A 30 12.65 -6.92 -7.21
C ALA A 30 13.73 -7.89 -7.73
N VAL A 31 14.44 -7.53 -8.79
CA VAL A 31 15.55 -8.34 -9.32
C VAL A 31 16.68 -8.47 -8.30
N SER A 32 17.06 -7.39 -7.62
CA SER A 32 18.14 -7.41 -6.63
C SER A 32 17.83 -8.24 -5.38
N ILE A 33 16.58 -8.27 -4.93
CA ILE A 33 16.20 -9.07 -3.75
C ILE A 33 15.96 -10.54 -4.07
N SER A 34 15.51 -10.86 -5.30
CA SER A 34 15.30 -12.25 -5.69
C SER A 34 16.58 -13.01 -6.02
N GLY A 35 17.69 -12.30 -6.32
CA GLY A 35 19.00 -12.92 -6.54
C GLY A 35 18.96 -14.07 -7.53
N ASP A 36 19.58 -15.20 -7.16
CA ASP A 36 19.66 -16.38 -8.02
C ASP A 36 18.35 -17.19 -8.10
N ALA A 37 17.42 -17.01 -7.16
CA ALA A 37 16.17 -17.76 -7.09
C ALA A 37 15.27 -17.54 -8.32
N ILE A 38 15.43 -16.41 -9.02
CA ILE A 38 14.74 -16.15 -10.30
C ILE A 38 15.13 -17.16 -11.37
N TYR A 39 16.36 -17.69 -11.35
CA TYR A 39 16.87 -18.61 -12.37
C TYR A 39 16.46 -20.07 -12.11
N ASP A 40 16.07 -20.40 -10.87
CA ASP A 40 15.63 -21.75 -10.49
C ASP A 40 14.27 -22.14 -11.11
N PHE A 41 13.49 -21.16 -11.57
CA PHE A 41 12.19 -21.40 -12.21
C PHE A 41 12.30 -22.01 -13.61
N GLY A 42 13.50 -22.07 -14.22
CA GLY A 42 13.69 -22.60 -15.58
C GLY A 42 13.00 -21.77 -16.67
N VAL A 43 12.56 -20.55 -16.33
CA VAL A 43 11.88 -19.59 -17.21
C VAL A 43 12.77 -18.37 -17.39
N SER A 44 12.76 -17.75 -18.57
CA SER A 44 13.57 -16.55 -18.81
C SER A 44 13.07 -15.35 -18.00
N LEU A 45 14.01 -14.54 -17.48
CA LEU A 45 13.70 -13.34 -16.71
C LEU A 45 12.68 -12.41 -17.41
N PRO A 46 12.77 -12.14 -18.74
CA PRO A 46 11.76 -11.34 -19.42
C PRO A 46 10.35 -11.92 -19.35
N MET A 47 10.20 -13.24 -19.38
CA MET A 47 8.90 -13.91 -19.29
C MET A 47 8.31 -13.83 -17.88
N ILE A 48 9.15 -13.97 -16.85
CA ILE A 48 8.74 -13.77 -15.45
C ILE A 48 8.25 -12.34 -15.26
N LEU A 49 9.04 -11.35 -15.66
CA LEU A 49 8.69 -9.93 -15.55
C LEU A 49 7.42 -9.60 -16.34
N ALA A 50 7.28 -10.11 -17.56
CA ALA A 50 6.08 -9.90 -18.37
C ALA A 50 4.82 -10.50 -17.73
N THR A 51 4.94 -11.67 -17.10
CA THR A 51 3.83 -12.34 -16.42
C THR A 51 3.41 -11.57 -15.17
N GLN A 52 4.38 -11.18 -14.33
CA GLN A 52 4.13 -10.36 -13.14
C GLN A 52 3.50 -9.02 -13.49
N PHE A 53 3.98 -8.38 -14.57
CA PHE A 53 3.45 -7.12 -15.05
C PHE A 53 2.02 -7.28 -15.54
N ALA A 54 1.74 -8.26 -16.40
CA ALA A 54 0.39 -8.53 -16.90
C ALA A 54 -0.61 -8.82 -15.77
N GLN A 55 -0.19 -9.62 -14.78
CA GLN A 55 -1.01 -9.91 -13.60
C GLN A 55 -1.27 -8.64 -12.76
N GLY A 56 -0.23 -7.85 -12.50
CA GLY A 56 -0.34 -6.62 -11.73
C GLY A 56 -1.21 -5.56 -12.41
N THR A 57 -1.04 -5.36 -13.72
CA THR A 57 -1.90 -4.47 -14.53
C THR A 57 -3.36 -4.88 -14.45
N GLY A 58 -3.66 -6.18 -14.62
CA GLY A 58 -5.02 -6.70 -14.51
C GLY A 58 -5.64 -6.42 -13.14
N LEU A 59 -4.87 -6.66 -12.06
CA LEU A 59 -5.30 -6.39 -10.70
C LEU A 59 -5.50 -4.88 -10.44
N LEU A 60 -4.63 -4.02 -10.96
CA LEU A 60 -4.74 -2.57 -10.83
C LEU A 60 -6.00 -2.03 -11.50
N ILE A 61 -6.32 -2.49 -12.71
CA ILE A 61 -7.54 -2.08 -13.42
C ILE A 61 -8.77 -2.42 -12.55
N VAL A 62 -8.86 -3.66 -12.08
CA VAL A 62 -9.97 -4.10 -11.21
C VAL A 62 -10.01 -3.28 -9.92
N SER A 63 -8.84 -3.02 -9.33
CA SER A 63 -8.72 -2.31 -8.06
C SER A 63 -9.20 -0.87 -8.16
N ILE A 64 -8.72 -0.13 -9.16
CA ILE A 64 -9.08 1.28 -9.37
C ILE A 64 -10.56 1.42 -9.75
N LEU A 65 -11.07 0.57 -10.65
CA LEU A 65 -12.48 0.60 -11.02
C LEU A 65 -13.40 0.33 -9.82
N THR A 66 -13.04 -0.65 -9.00
CA THR A 66 -13.78 -0.99 -7.78
C THR A 66 -13.75 0.16 -6.79
N GLY A 67 -12.57 0.76 -6.57
CA GLY A 67 -12.41 1.88 -5.65
C GLY A 67 -13.22 3.11 -6.05
N ILE A 68 -13.20 3.48 -7.34
CA ILE A 68 -14.01 4.59 -7.86
C ILE A 68 -15.51 4.28 -7.72
N PHE A 69 -15.93 3.08 -8.15
CA PHE A 69 -17.36 2.74 -8.21
C PHE A 69 -17.99 2.49 -6.84
N LEU A 70 -17.31 1.74 -5.97
CA LEU A 70 -17.81 1.42 -4.64
C LEU A 70 -17.52 2.54 -3.64
N GLY A 71 -16.36 3.19 -3.71
CA GLY A 71 -15.98 4.27 -2.80
C GLY A 71 -17.03 5.37 -2.75
N LYS A 72 -17.52 5.80 -3.91
CA LYS A 72 -18.60 6.80 -4.02
C LYS A 72 -19.89 6.43 -3.28
N LYS A 73 -20.21 5.13 -3.20
CA LYS A 73 -21.42 4.65 -2.52
C LYS A 73 -21.30 4.69 -1.00
N ILE A 74 -20.07 4.66 -0.49
CA ILE A 74 -19.76 4.59 0.94
C ILE A 74 -19.02 5.82 1.47
N GLY A 75 -18.84 6.85 0.63
CA GLY A 75 -18.20 8.12 1.00
C GLY A 75 -16.68 8.06 1.11
N LEU A 76 -16.03 7.13 0.40
CA LEU A 76 -14.57 7.02 0.29
C LEU A 76 -14.13 7.38 -1.13
N GLY A 77 -12.92 7.94 -1.28
CA GLY A 77 -12.47 8.38 -2.59
C GLY A 77 -11.11 9.05 -2.57
N THR A 78 -10.92 9.92 -3.56
CA THR A 78 -9.69 10.66 -3.82
C THR A 78 -9.95 12.16 -3.71
N PRO A 79 -10.12 12.72 -2.48
CA PRO A 79 -10.59 14.09 -2.28
C PRO A 79 -9.71 15.16 -2.92
N VAL A 80 -8.40 14.94 -3.05
CA VAL A 80 -7.49 15.90 -3.68
C VAL A 80 -7.64 15.83 -5.19
N LEU A 81 -7.61 14.63 -5.77
CA LEU A 81 -7.75 14.43 -7.21
C LEU A 81 -9.12 14.85 -7.72
N GLU A 82 -10.19 14.52 -7.00
CA GLU A 82 -11.56 14.95 -7.31
C GLU A 82 -11.65 16.48 -7.34
N SER A 83 -11.18 17.15 -6.28
CA SER A 83 -11.21 18.61 -6.19
C SER A 83 -10.41 19.29 -7.30
N LEU A 84 -9.24 18.75 -7.66
CA LEU A 84 -8.40 19.27 -8.74
C LEU A 84 -9.07 19.11 -10.11
N PHE A 85 -9.60 17.92 -10.41
CA PHE A 85 -10.23 17.66 -11.71
C PHE A 85 -11.60 18.32 -11.88
N GLU A 86 -12.26 18.66 -10.78
CA GLU A 86 -13.48 19.48 -10.77
C GLU A 86 -13.19 20.99 -10.82
N GLY A 87 -11.91 21.40 -10.86
CA GLY A 87 -11.52 22.80 -10.96
C GLY A 87 -11.70 23.61 -9.68
N ARG A 88 -11.92 22.94 -8.53
CA ARG A 88 -12.10 23.59 -7.22
C ARG A 88 -10.78 23.93 -6.53
N GLY A 89 -9.64 23.51 -7.11
CA GLY A 89 -8.32 23.67 -6.51
C GLY A 89 -8.05 22.66 -5.39
N LEU A 90 -7.04 22.92 -4.56
CA LEU A 90 -6.69 22.05 -3.44
C LEU A 90 -7.70 22.19 -2.30
N PRO A 91 -8.11 21.09 -1.62
CA PRO A 91 -8.95 21.16 -0.44
C PRO A 91 -8.32 22.02 0.66
N ALA A 92 -9.14 22.74 1.45
CA ALA A 92 -8.64 23.57 2.56
C ALA A 92 -7.83 22.78 3.60
N SER A 93 -8.14 21.49 3.76
CA SER A 93 -7.43 20.57 4.66
C SER A 93 -6.18 19.93 4.03
N PHE A 94 -5.78 20.31 2.82
CA PHE A 94 -4.67 19.67 2.09
C PHE A 94 -3.37 19.69 2.90
N HIS A 95 -2.89 20.87 3.30
CA HIS A 95 -1.61 20.99 4.02
C HIS A 95 -1.61 20.25 5.36
N SER A 96 -2.71 20.32 6.12
CA SER A 96 -2.81 19.61 7.40
C SER A 96 -2.88 18.10 7.21
N THR A 97 -3.52 17.64 6.14
CA THR A 97 -3.58 16.23 5.76
C THR A 97 -2.21 15.71 5.34
N VAL A 98 -1.50 16.42 4.45
CA VAL A 98 -0.14 16.05 4.02
C VAL A 98 0.80 16.00 5.23
N LYS A 99 0.78 17.02 6.10
CA LYS A 99 1.60 17.05 7.31
C LYS A 99 1.33 15.86 8.22
N LEU A 100 0.06 15.54 8.46
CA LEU A 100 -0.34 14.40 9.27
C LEU A 100 0.11 13.07 8.66
N SER A 101 -0.08 12.89 7.35
CA SER A 101 0.35 11.70 6.61
C SER A 101 1.86 11.49 6.69
N VAL A 102 2.65 12.56 6.50
CA VAL A 102 4.11 12.50 6.63
C VAL A 102 4.53 12.12 8.05
N ILE A 103 3.95 12.75 9.08
CA ILE A 103 4.29 12.42 10.48
C ILE A 103 3.98 10.96 10.80
N LEU A 104 2.79 10.49 10.43
CA LEU A 104 2.38 9.11 10.66
C LEU A 104 3.20 8.12 9.82
N GLY A 105 3.61 8.50 8.61
CA GLY A 105 4.51 7.72 7.78
C GLY A 105 5.90 7.58 8.38
N VAL A 106 6.52 8.69 8.81
CA VAL A 106 7.83 8.66 9.51
C VAL A 106 7.73 7.79 10.76
N PHE A 107 6.66 7.95 11.55
CA PHE A 107 6.42 7.13 12.73
C PHE A 107 6.31 5.64 12.37
N ALA A 108 5.51 5.27 11.37
CA ALA A 108 5.32 3.88 10.95
C ALA A 108 6.62 3.26 10.42
N GLY A 109 7.36 3.96 9.56
CA GLY A 109 8.63 3.49 9.02
C GLY A 109 9.71 3.34 10.10
N THR A 110 9.78 4.30 11.03
CA THR A 110 10.70 4.21 12.18
C THR A 110 10.32 3.05 13.10
N LEU A 111 9.03 2.87 13.38
CA LEU A 111 8.55 1.77 14.21
C LEU A 111 8.95 0.42 13.62
N ILE A 112 8.73 0.19 12.32
CA ILE A 112 9.13 -1.06 11.66
C ILE A 112 10.65 -1.26 11.77
N PHE A 113 11.45 -0.25 11.42
CA PHE A 113 12.91 -0.34 11.43
C PHE A 113 13.47 -0.62 12.84
N VAL A 114 12.99 0.10 13.86
CA VAL A 114 13.44 -0.04 15.24
C VAL A 114 13.01 -1.41 15.80
N THR A 115 11.79 -1.86 15.53
CA THR A 115 11.35 -3.19 15.95
C THR A 115 12.19 -4.28 15.30
N ASP A 116 12.50 -4.18 14.01
CA ASP A 116 13.42 -5.10 13.36
C ASP A 116 14.78 -5.12 14.05
N ARG A 117 15.40 -3.94 14.21
CA ARG A 117 16.77 -3.78 14.72
C ARG A 117 16.97 -4.25 16.16
N PHE A 118 15.95 -4.17 17.00
CA PHE A 118 16.06 -4.45 18.43
C PHE A 118 15.28 -5.67 18.90
N VAL A 119 14.29 -6.14 18.13
CA VAL A 119 13.45 -7.28 18.49
C VAL A 119 13.73 -8.45 17.56
N PHE A 120 13.60 -8.27 16.24
CA PHE A 120 13.74 -9.38 15.31
C PHE A 120 15.17 -9.80 15.06
N SER A 121 16.12 -8.86 15.10
CA SER A 121 17.54 -9.16 14.92
C SER A 121 18.14 -10.08 15.99
N ILE A 122 17.40 -10.39 17.06
CA ILE A 122 17.77 -11.38 18.08
C ILE A 122 17.54 -12.80 17.55
N PHE A 123 16.57 -12.97 16.65
CA PHE A 123 16.09 -14.27 16.17
C PHE A 123 16.47 -14.54 14.71
N VAL A 124 16.63 -13.49 13.90
CA VAL A 124 16.95 -13.56 12.47
C VAL A 124 17.98 -12.51 12.09
N GLU A 125 18.55 -12.63 10.89
CA GLU A 125 19.42 -11.61 10.33
C GLU A 125 18.69 -10.25 10.26
N PRO A 126 19.33 -9.13 10.66
CA PRO A 126 18.70 -7.82 10.62
C PRO A 126 18.30 -7.40 9.20
N LEU A 127 17.25 -6.59 9.08
CA LEU A 127 16.82 -6.00 7.80
C LEU A 127 17.96 -5.30 7.05
N THR A 128 18.91 -4.68 7.76
CA THR A 128 20.06 -4.00 7.15
C THR A 128 20.95 -4.93 6.33
N VAL A 129 21.02 -6.22 6.67
CA VAL A 129 21.75 -7.23 5.89
C VAL A 129 21.03 -7.49 4.56
N PHE A 130 19.71 -7.65 4.59
CA PHE A 130 18.88 -7.81 3.38
C PHE A 130 18.91 -6.56 2.50
N LEU A 131 18.98 -5.37 3.11
CA LEU A 131 19.08 -4.11 2.39
C LEU A 131 20.50 -3.83 1.84
N ALA A 132 21.52 -4.62 2.18
CA ALA A 132 22.87 -4.38 1.70
C ALA A 132 23.01 -4.59 0.18
N SER A 133 22.26 -5.55 -0.40
CA SER A 133 22.32 -5.86 -1.84
C SER A 133 21.59 -4.82 -2.71
N PRO A 134 20.31 -4.44 -2.42
CA PRO A 134 19.66 -3.39 -3.18
C PRO A 134 20.34 -2.04 -2.97
N LEU A 135 20.69 -1.35 -4.05
CA LEU A 135 21.26 -0.01 -4.01
C LEU A 135 20.22 1.02 -3.53
N LEU A 136 20.68 2.13 -2.94
CA LEU A 136 19.78 3.17 -2.39
C LEU A 136 18.78 3.71 -3.42
N TRP A 137 19.19 3.86 -4.69
CA TRP A 137 18.30 4.31 -5.74
C TRP A 137 17.21 3.28 -6.07
N GLN A 138 17.48 1.98 -5.95
CA GLN A 138 16.49 0.92 -6.15
C GLN A 138 15.46 0.93 -5.03
N ARG A 139 15.92 1.07 -3.78
CA ARG A 139 15.07 1.21 -2.58
C ARG A 139 14.17 2.45 -2.66
N PHE A 140 14.73 3.56 -3.13
CA PHE A 140 13.99 4.80 -3.37
C PHE A 140 12.87 4.59 -4.40
N LEU A 141 13.17 3.98 -5.54
CA LEU A 141 12.16 3.70 -6.57
C LEU A 141 11.09 2.71 -6.08
N TYR A 142 11.47 1.67 -5.35
CA TYR A 142 10.53 0.73 -4.75
C TYR A 142 9.56 1.40 -3.76
N SER A 143 9.98 2.46 -3.08
CA SER A 143 9.12 3.20 -2.15
C SER A 143 7.88 3.79 -2.85
N PHE A 144 7.96 4.12 -4.14
CA PHE A 144 6.79 4.56 -4.93
C PHE A 144 5.80 3.41 -5.18
N TYR A 145 6.31 2.20 -5.45
CA TYR A 145 5.46 1.02 -5.56
C TYR A 145 4.74 0.74 -4.24
N ALA A 146 5.46 0.73 -3.13
CA ALA A 146 4.87 0.56 -1.80
C ALA A 146 3.81 1.65 -1.53
N GLY A 147 4.15 2.91 -1.78
CA GLY A 147 3.24 4.03 -1.59
C GLY A 147 1.98 4.00 -2.46
N ILE A 148 2.10 3.68 -3.75
CA ILE A 148 1.01 3.84 -4.72
C ILE A 148 0.27 2.52 -4.97
N VAL A 149 1.00 1.48 -5.35
CA VAL A 149 0.40 0.20 -5.79
C VAL A 149 -0.22 -0.53 -4.62
N GLU A 150 0.48 -0.65 -3.49
CA GLU A 150 -0.07 -1.33 -2.32
C GLU A 150 -1.31 -0.60 -1.79
N GLU A 151 -1.30 0.73 -1.76
CA GLU A 151 -2.45 1.51 -1.26
C GLU A 151 -3.66 1.43 -2.20
N ILE A 152 -3.44 1.38 -3.53
CA ILE A 152 -4.53 1.13 -4.48
C ILE A 152 -5.16 -0.25 -4.22
N ILE A 153 -4.35 -1.30 -4.05
CA ILE A 153 -4.85 -2.67 -3.88
C ILE A 153 -5.49 -2.85 -2.49
N LEU A 154 -4.82 -2.40 -1.43
CA LEU A 154 -5.24 -2.65 -0.06
C LEU A 154 -6.35 -1.68 0.35
N ARG A 155 -6.18 -0.38 0.11
CA ARG A 155 -7.11 0.64 0.63
C ARG A 155 -8.20 0.89 -0.39
N PHE A 156 -7.81 1.30 -1.60
CA PHE A 156 -8.79 1.72 -2.60
C PHE A 156 -9.66 0.56 -3.08
N PHE A 157 -9.11 -0.66 -3.18
CA PHE A 157 -9.85 -1.85 -3.53
C PHE A 157 -10.37 -2.63 -2.32
N LEU A 158 -9.48 -3.27 -1.54
CA LEU A 158 -9.90 -4.28 -0.57
C LEU A 158 -10.68 -3.70 0.62
N VAL A 159 -10.17 -2.64 1.25
CA VAL A 159 -10.88 -1.93 2.33
C VAL A 159 -12.21 -1.38 1.83
N THR A 160 -12.24 -0.72 0.67
CA THR A 160 -13.50 -0.23 0.06
C THR A 160 -14.51 -1.34 -0.16
N LEU A 161 -14.09 -2.47 -0.72
CA LEU A 161 -14.95 -3.62 -0.99
C LEU A 161 -15.52 -4.19 0.31
N LEU A 162 -14.68 -4.41 1.32
CA LEU A 162 -15.10 -4.94 2.62
C LEU A 162 -16.03 -3.97 3.36
N ILE A 163 -15.75 -2.66 3.31
CA ILE A 163 -16.63 -1.64 3.88
C ILE A 163 -17.97 -1.67 3.17
N TRP A 164 -17.98 -1.76 1.85
CA TRP A 164 -19.21 -1.87 1.07
C TRP A 164 -20.03 -3.12 1.42
N ILE A 165 -19.39 -4.28 1.62
CA ILE A 165 -20.05 -5.50 2.08
C ILE A 165 -20.63 -5.29 3.49
N SER A 166 -19.84 -4.74 4.43
CA SER A 166 -20.31 -4.47 5.79
C SER A 166 -21.48 -3.48 5.82
N TRP A 167 -21.45 -2.47 4.95
CA TRP A 167 -22.51 -1.50 4.73
C TRP A 167 -23.76 -2.16 4.13
N LYS A 168 -23.64 -3.19 3.30
CA LYS A 168 -24.81 -3.94 2.82
C LYS A 168 -25.52 -4.70 3.95
N ILE A 169 -24.77 -5.16 4.95
CA ILE A 169 -25.30 -5.89 6.12
C ILE A 169 -25.91 -4.94 7.15
N LYS A 170 -25.19 -3.88 7.53
CA LYS A 170 -25.62 -2.93 8.55
C LYS A 170 -25.17 -1.51 8.22
N ARG A 171 -26.11 -0.57 8.31
CA ARG A 171 -25.89 0.87 8.04
C ARG A 171 -26.32 1.69 9.24
N THR A 172 -25.79 2.90 9.34
CA THR A 172 -26.31 3.91 10.27
C THR A 172 -27.68 4.42 9.81
N SER A 173 -28.40 5.14 10.67
CA SER A 173 -29.64 5.85 10.33
C SER A 173 -29.46 6.83 9.16
N GLU A 174 -28.25 7.36 9.00
CA GLU A 174 -27.86 8.27 7.91
C GLU A 174 -27.42 7.52 6.63
N ASN A 175 -27.65 6.21 6.55
CA ASN A 175 -27.25 5.36 5.42
C ASN A 175 -25.73 5.33 5.15
N LEU A 176 -24.90 5.57 6.16
CA LEU A 176 -23.44 5.50 6.09
C LEU A 176 -22.90 4.16 6.62
N PRO A 177 -21.67 3.76 6.26
CA PRO A 177 -21.00 2.62 6.87
C PRO A 177 -20.83 2.83 8.38
N THR A 178 -20.97 1.76 9.16
CA THR A 178 -20.74 1.83 10.61
C THR A 178 -19.24 1.89 10.93
N ASN A 179 -18.86 2.60 12.00
CA ASN A 179 -17.45 2.66 12.44
C ASN A 179 -16.87 1.26 12.69
N THR A 180 -17.66 0.35 13.25
CA THR A 180 -17.26 -1.04 13.48
C THR A 180 -17.00 -1.77 12.17
N GLY A 181 -17.87 -1.62 11.17
CA GLY A 181 -17.67 -2.22 9.84
C GLY A 181 -16.41 -1.70 9.15
N VAL A 182 -16.11 -0.40 9.31
CA VAL A 182 -14.88 0.19 8.79
C VAL A 182 -13.64 -0.39 9.46
N TRP A 183 -13.57 -0.38 10.79
CA TRP A 183 -12.41 -0.92 11.49
C TRP A 183 -12.20 -2.42 11.26
N LEU A 184 -13.27 -3.22 11.21
CA LEU A 184 -13.16 -4.64 10.86
C LEU A 184 -12.57 -4.82 9.46
N SER A 185 -13.00 -4.01 8.48
CA SER A 185 -12.47 -4.06 7.12
C SER A 185 -10.98 -3.71 7.06
N VAL A 186 -10.56 -2.70 7.82
CA VAL A 186 -9.15 -2.31 7.96
C VAL A 186 -8.34 -3.44 8.59
N LEU A 187 -8.79 -4.00 9.71
CA LEU A 187 -8.07 -5.08 10.41
C LEU A 187 -7.96 -6.35 9.57
N ILE A 188 -9.05 -6.76 8.89
CA ILE A 188 -9.03 -7.91 7.98
C ILE A 188 -8.04 -7.68 6.84
N THR A 189 -8.05 -6.49 6.23
CA THR A 189 -7.10 -6.15 5.16
C THR A 189 -5.65 -6.19 5.63
N SER A 190 -5.37 -5.66 6.82
CA SER A 190 -4.03 -5.71 7.42
C SER A 190 -3.56 -7.14 7.70
N LEU A 191 -4.46 -8.04 8.12
CA LEU A 191 -4.16 -9.46 8.29
C LEU A 191 -3.87 -10.14 6.95
N LEU A 192 -4.68 -9.87 5.93
CA LEU A 192 -4.46 -10.41 4.58
C LEU A 192 -3.13 -9.93 3.98
N TYR A 193 -2.76 -8.66 4.21
CA TYR A 193 -1.45 -8.14 3.83
C TYR A 193 -0.33 -8.90 4.51
N SER A 194 -0.42 -9.10 5.84
CA SER A 194 0.59 -9.85 6.57
C SER A 194 0.74 -11.29 6.06
N ILE A 195 -0.37 -11.97 5.76
CA ILE A 195 -0.34 -13.34 5.23
C ILE A 195 0.34 -13.35 3.86
N GLY A 196 -0.01 -12.39 2.99
CA GLY A 196 0.61 -12.24 1.67
C GLY A 196 2.10 -11.96 1.77
N TYR A 197 2.52 -11.06 2.66
CA TYR A 197 3.93 -10.77 2.91
C TYR A 197 4.69 -12.00 3.39
N ILE A 198 4.17 -12.71 4.41
CA ILE A 198 4.81 -13.93 4.94
C ILE A 198 4.91 -15.01 3.87
N SER A 199 3.89 -15.15 3.03
CA SER A 199 3.88 -16.13 1.94
C SER A 199 4.84 -15.78 0.80
N SER A 200 5.28 -14.52 0.72
CA SER A 200 6.29 -14.07 -0.24
C SER A 200 7.73 -14.25 0.25
N LEU A 201 7.93 -14.53 1.54
CA LEU A 201 9.24 -14.87 2.08
C LEU A 201 9.69 -16.25 1.56
N SER A 202 10.99 -16.44 1.36
CA SER A 202 11.50 -17.68 0.79
C SER A 202 11.35 -18.86 1.76
N ALA A 203 11.19 -20.09 1.25
CA ALA A 203 11.01 -21.28 2.08
C ALA A 203 12.23 -21.60 2.97
N SER A 204 13.42 -21.11 2.62
CA SER A 204 14.63 -21.15 3.48
C SER A 204 14.54 -20.23 4.70
N GLU A 205 13.57 -19.32 4.71
CA GLU A 205 13.34 -18.29 5.73
C GLU A 205 12.05 -18.54 6.51
N TYR A 206 11.53 -19.79 6.54
CA TYR A 206 10.27 -20.09 7.25
C TYR A 206 10.29 -19.44 8.64
N PRO A 207 9.48 -18.40 8.86
CA PRO A 207 9.67 -17.55 10.01
C PRO A 207 9.33 -18.35 11.26
N ASP A 208 10.24 -18.36 12.22
CA ASP A 208 9.94 -18.79 13.57
C ASP A 208 8.65 -18.10 14.06
N LEU A 209 7.91 -18.75 14.97
CA LEU A 209 6.62 -18.27 15.45
C LEU A 209 6.71 -16.81 15.94
N MET A 210 7.82 -16.42 16.55
CA MET A 210 8.10 -15.05 16.99
C MET A 210 8.14 -14.05 15.83
N LEU A 211 8.85 -14.36 14.73
CA LEU A 211 8.94 -13.50 13.57
C LEU A 211 7.59 -13.37 12.86
N THR A 212 6.87 -14.48 12.72
CA THR A 212 5.51 -14.51 12.15
C THR A 212 4.56 -13.59 12.93
N LEU A 213 4.54 -13.72 14.26
CA LEU A 213 3.73 -12.87 15.13
C LEU A 213 4.17 -11.41 15.05
N GLY A 214 5.48 -11.16 15.01
CA GLY A 214 6.05 -9.84 14.87
C GLY A 214 5.61 -9.11 13.60
N ILE A 215 5.76 -9.75 12.44
CA ILE A 215 5.31 -9.23 11.14
C ILE A 215 3.80 -8.97 11.17
N THR A 216 3.03 -9.89 11.75
CA THR A 216 1.57 -9.75 11.87
C THR A 216 1.18 -8.55 12.71
N VAL A 217 1.80 -8.37 13.88
CA VAL A 217 1.52 -7.23 14.76
C VAL A 217 1.91 -5.91 14.12
N LEU A 218 3.08 -5.81 13.49
CA LEU A 218 3.50 -4.60 12.78
C LEU A 218 2.60 -4.28 11.59
N SER A 219 2.18 -5.30 10.84
CA SER A 219 1.24 -5.15 9.72
C SER A 219 -0.13 -4.67 10.22
N LEU A 220 -0.62 -5.17 11.35
CA LEU A 220 -1.85 -4.69 11.98
C LEU A 220 -1.74 -3.22 12.41
N ILE A 221 -0.63 -2.81 13.02
CA ILE A 221 -0.42 -1.44 13.49
C ILE A 221 -0.32 -0.47 12.30
N THR A 222 0.62 -0.71 11.39
CA THR A 222 0.84 0.15 10.21
C THR A 222 -0.37 0.13 9.28
N GLY A 223 -0.96 -1.04 9.08
CA GLY A 223 -2.16 -1.21 8.29
C GLY A 223 -3.36 -0.45 8.86
N SER A 224 -3.48 -0.39 10.20
CA SER A 224 -4.50 0.43 10.89
C SER A 224 -4.26 1.93 10.71
N ILE A 225 -3.00 2.39 10.78
CA ILE A 225 -2.64 3.80 10.56
C ILE A 225 -3.05 4.23 9.15
N PHE A 226 -2.63 3.48 8.12
CA PHE A 226 -2.92 3.82 6.73
C PHE A 226 -4.40 3.64 6.40
N GLY A 227 -5.05 2.60 6.93
CA GLY A 227 -6.48 2.38 6.77
C GLY A 227 -7.33 3.49 7.41
N TRP A 228 -6.92 3.99 8.58
CA TRP A 228 -7.57 5.13 9.21
C TRP A 228 -7.38 6.43 8.41
N LEU A 229 -6.18 6.67 7.90
CA LEU A 229 -5.92 7.81 7.00
C LEU A 229 -6.79 7.72 5.75
N TYR A 230 -6.87 6.55 5.12
CA TYR A 230 -7.75 6.34 3.97
C TYR A 230 -9.21 6.66 4.31
N TRP A 231 -9.70 6.15 5.43
CA TRP A 231 -11.08 6.39 5.88
C TRP A 231 -11.37 7.87 6.17
N LYS A 232 -10.45 8.59 6.82
CA LYS A 232 -10.69 9.96 7.29
C LYS A 232 -10.24 11.06 6.33
N LYS A 233 -9.28 10.75 5.44
CA LYS A 233 -8.54 11.72 4.64
C LYS A 233 -8.43 11.34 3.16
N GLY A 234 -8.83 10.14 2.77
CA GLY A 234 -8.83 9.68 1.39
C GLY A 234 -7.53 8.97 0.97
N LEU A 235 -7.53 8.45 -0.26
CA LEU A 235 -6.44 7.60 -0.79
C LEU A 235 -5.09 8.32 -0.82
N GLU A 236 -5.07 9.59 -1.21
CA GLU A 236 -3.84 10.37 -1.34
C GLU A 236 -3.12 10.49 0.00
N ALA A 237 -3.88 10.58 1.10
CA ALA A 237 -3.33 10.65 2.43
C ALA A 237 -2.66 9.34 2.87
N SER A 238 -3.22 8.19 2.48
CA SER A 238 -2.63 6.89 2.80
C SER A 238 -1.43 6.59 1.89
N ILE A 239 -1.49 6.97 0.60
CA ILE A 239 -0.33 6.94 -0.32
C ILE A 239 0.86 7.72 0.23
N ILE A 240 0.64 8.97 0.65
CA ILE A 240 1.72 9.81 1.19
C ILE A 240 2.30 9.19 2.46
N ALA A 241 1.46 8.64 3.34
CA ALA A 241 1.93 8.03 4.57
C ALA A 241 2.74 6.75 4.32
N ASN A 242 2.26 5.84 3.47
CA ASN A 242 2.99 4.61 3.17
C ASN A 242 4.28 4.89 2.40
N LEU A 243 4.25 5.77 1.39
CA LEU A 243 5.47 6.24 0.69
C LEU A 243 6.50 6.80 1.68
N THR A 244 6.07 7.64 2.63
CA THR A 244 6.95 8.21 3.64
C THR A 244 7.49 7.13 4.59
N ALA A 245 6.68 6.15 4.96
CA ALA A 245 7.11 5.01 5.78
C ALA A 245 8.19 4.20 5.07
N SER A 246 7.98 3.86 3.79
CA SER A 246 8.95 3.14 2.97
C SER A 246 10.24 3.93 2.79
N LEU A 247 10.17 5.23 2.50
CA LEU A 247 11.37 6.08 2.40
C LEU A 247 12.14 6.14 3.72
N THR A 248 11.43 6.30 4.84
CA THR A 248 12.03 6.36 6.17
C THR A 248 12.76 5.06 6.48
N MET A 249 12.10 3.92 6.27
CA MET A 249 12.64 2.60 6.59
C MET A 249 13.76 2.18 5.63
N LEU A 250 13.55 2.28 4.31
CA LEU A 250 14.43 1.70 3.30
C LEU A 250 15.59 2.60 2.89
N VAL A 251 15.36 3.92 2.87
CA VAL A 251 16.33 4.90 2.36
C VAL A 251 17.03 5.62 3.50
N VAL A 252 16.26 6.22 4.42
CA VAL A 252 16.85 7.03 5.49
C VAL A 252 17.53 6.12 6.52
N LEU A 253 16.75 5.28 7.21
CA LEU A 253 17.25 4.42 8.28
C LEU A 253 18.03 3.22 7.73
N GLY A 254 17.58 2.63 6.62
CA GLY A 254 18.28 1.52 5.96
C GLY A 254 19.64 1.88 5.33
N SER A 255 20.04 3.16 5.37
CA SER A 255 21.38 3.61 4.97
C SER A 255 22.37 3.74 6.12
N LEU A 256 21.91 3.62 7.37
CA LEU A 256 22.69 3.69 8.60
C LEU A 256 23.30 2.33 8.95
#